data_AF-A0A087R4G6-F1
#
_entry.id   AF-A0A087R4G6-F1
#
_cell.length_a   1.000
_cell.length_b   1.000
_cell.length_c   1.000
_cell.angle_alpha   90.00
_cell.angle_beta   90.00
_cell.angle_gamma   90.00
#
_symmetry.space_group_name_H-M   'P 1'
#
loop_
_entity.id
_entity.type
_entity.pdbx_description
1 polymer ?
#
loop_
_entity_poly.entity_id
_entity_poly.type
_entity_poly.pdbx_seq_one_letter_code
_entity_poly.pdbx_strand_id
1 'polypeptide(L)'
;SSVAALAECMRSKPQARFLRECQEQLRHALPLGAYLLKPVQRILKYHLLLQEIAKHFEHKSGDDYEVVLEAIDTMTCVAWYINDMKRKHEHAIRQQV
;
A
#
# COMPACT_ATOMS: atom_id res chain seq x y z
N SER A 1 14.22 4.71 3.18
CA SER A 1 12.97 3.93 3.07
C SER A 1 13.30 2.44 3.10
N SER A 2 12.32 1.57 3.39
CA SER A 2 12.55 0.11 3.43
C SER A 2 13.05 -0.46 2.09
N VAL A 3 12.63 0.11 0.97
CA VAL A 3 13.13 -0.26 -0.37
C VAL A 3 14.60 0.15 -0.56
N ALA A 4 15.00 1.31 -0.04
CA ALA A 4 16.40 1.74 -0.08
C ALA A 4 17.30 0.85 0.80
N ALA A 5 16.83 0.47 2.00
CA ALA A 5 17.53 -0.47 2.87
C ALA A 5 17.65 -1.86 2.21
N LEU A 6 16.59 -2.33 1.54
CA LEU A 6 16.66 -3.55 0.74
C LEU A 6 17.70 -3.41 -0.38
N ALA A 7 17.71 -2.31 -1.13
CA ALA A 7 18.69 -2.08 -2.18
C ALA A 7 20.14 -2.10 -1.65
N GLU A 8 20.36 -1.59 -0.43
CA GLU A 8 21.63 -1.68 0.26
C GLU A 8 22.01 -3.11 0.64
N CYS A 9 21.10 -3.88 1.24
CA CYS A 9 21.33 -5.28 1.55
C CYS A 9 21.67 -6.11 0.31
N MET A 10 21.04 -5.78 -0.83
CA MET A 10 21.31 -6.44 -2.10
C MET A 10 22.71 -6.15 -2.67
N ARG A 11 23.42 -5.12 -2.20
CA ARG A 11 24.83 -4.86 -2.56
C ARG A 11 25.80 -5.82 -1.84
N SER A 12 25.41 -6.37 -0.69
CA SER A 12 26.21 -7.31 0.09
C SER A 12 25.93 -8.75 -0.34
N LYS A 13 26.95 -9.45 -0.87
CA LYS A 13 26.80 -10.84 -1.37
C LYS A 13 26.18 -11.81 -0.33
N PRO A 14 26.61 -11.83 0.95
CA PRO A 14 26.00 -12.69 1.95
C PRO A 14 24.52 -12.39 2.21
N GLN A 15 24.16 -11.10 2.35
CA GLN A 15 22.78 -10.69 2.62
C GLN A 15 21.86 -10.95 1.41
N ALA A 16 22.33 -10.64 0.20
CA ALA A 16 21.61 -10.92 -1.04
C ALA A 16 21.39 -12.41 -1.28
N ARG A 17 22.30 -13.28 -0.81
CA ARG A 17 22.12 -14.74 -0.84
C ARG A 17 21.02 -15.15 0.14
N PHE A 18 21.13 -14.76 1.40
CA PHE A 18 20.14 -15.07 2.44
C PHE A 18 18.72 -14.66 2.04
N LEU A 19 18.53 -13.43 1.55
CA LEU A 19 17.21 -12.94 1.13
C LEU A 19 16.64 -13.70 -0.08
N ARG A 20 17.48 -14.25 -0.97
CA ARG A 20 17.03 -15.10 -2.08
C ARG A 20 16.64 -16.48 -1.59
N GLU A 21 17.45 -17.09 -0.73
CA GLU A 21 17.14 -18.40 -0.12
C GLU A 21 15.82 -18.34 0.65
N CYS A 22 15.57 -17.28 1.43
CA CYS A 22 14.28 -17.09 2.11
C CYS A 22 13.11 -17.01 1.12
N GLN A 23 13.26 -16.29 0.00
CA GLN A 23 12.20 -16.18 -1.02
C GLN A 23 11.92 -17.52 -1.69
N GLU A 24 12.95 -18.31 -1.99
CA GLU A 24 12.83 -19.64 -2.56
C GLU A 24 12.13 -20.61 -1.60
N GLN A 25 12.54 -20.61 -0.32
CA GLN A 25 11.92 -21.45 0.72
C GLN A 25 10.43 -21.14 0.90
N LEU A 26 10.08 -19.85 0.90
CA LEU A 26 8.69 -19.40 1.02
C LEU A 26 7.89 -19.60 -0.28
N ARG A 27 8.55 -20.00 -1.38
CA ARG A 27 7.94 -20.18 -2.72
C ARG A 27 7.14 -18.96 -3.16
N HIS A 28 7.65 -17.78 -2.85
CA HIS A 28 7.00 -16.53 -3.15
C HIS A 28 7.02 -16.24 -4.65
N ALA A 29 5.88 -15.86 -5.22
CA ALA A 29 5.74 -15.59 -6.65
C ALA A 29 6.28 -14.21 -7.07
N LEU A 30 6.56 -13.32 -6.12
CA LEU A 30 7.01 -11.95 -6.37
C LEU A 30 8.34 -11.68 -5.65
N PRO A 31 9.15 -10.73 -6.12
CA PRO A 31 10.34 -10.31 -5.39
C PRO A 31 9.97 -9.63 -4.07
N LEU A 32 10.83 -9.73 -3.05
CA LEU A 32 10.64 -9.13 -1.72
C LEU A 32 10.28 -7.64 -1.79
N GLY A 33 10.92 -6.89 -2.68
CA GLY A 33 10.60 -5.47 -2.90
C GLY A 33 9.13 -5.22 -3.25
N ALA A 34 8.51 -6.10 -4.05
CA ALA A 34 7.09 -5.99 -4.37
C ALA A 34 6.19 -6.32 -3.17
N TYR A 35 6.58 -7.27 -2.32
CA TYR A 35 5.86 -7.54 -1.07
C TYR A 35 5.91 -6.35 -0.10
N LEU A 36 7.04 -5.66 -0.02
CA LEU A 36 7.19 -4.45 0.80
C LEU A 36 6.27 -3.30 0.35
N LEU A 37 5.85 -3.30 -0.92
CA LEU A 37 4.89 -2.32 -1.45
C LEU A 37 3.42 -2.72 -1.25
N LYS A 38 3.12 -3.99 -0.90
CA LYS A 38 1.72 -4.44 -0.77
C LYS A 38 0.91 -3.66 0.26
N PRO A 39 1.41 -3.30 1.46
CA PRO A 39 0.62 -2.55 2.43
C PRO A 39 0.19 -1.17 1.90
N VAL A 40 1.11 -0.42 1.29
CA VAL A 40 0.78 0.90 0.72
C VAL A 40 -0.14 0.77 -0.49
N GLN A 41 0.01 -0.30 -1.29
CA GLN A 41 -0.93 -0.57 -2.38
C GLN A 41 -2.31 -0.99 -1.87
N ARG A 42 -2.38 -1.70 -0.74
CA ARG A 42 -3.62 -2.23 -0.18
C ARG A 42 -4.45 -1.13 0.46
N ILE A 43 -3.83 -0.26 1.25
CA ILE A 43 -4.54 0.84 1.92
C ILE A 43 -5.20 1.78 0.91
N LEU A 44 -4.53 2.05 -0.22
CA LEU A 44 -5.04 2.89 -1.31
C LEU A 44 -6.15 2.23 -2.15
N LYS A 45 -6.50 0.97 -1.88
CA LYS A 45 -7.57 0.25 -2.60
C LYS A 45 -8.84 0.08 -1.79
N TYR A 46 -8.82 0.25 -0.47
CA TYR A 46 -9.99 -0.03 0.36
C TYR A 46 -11.20 0.83 -0.02
N HIS A 47 -11.01 2.12 -0.26
CA HIS A 47 -12.11 2.99 -0.69
C HIS A 47 -12.74 2.52 -2.01
N LEU A 48 -11.94 2.01 -2.97
CA LEU A 48 -12.44 1.45 -4.23
C LEU A 48 -13.24 0.16 -4.03
N LEU A 49 -12.76 -0.72 -3.14
CA LEU A 49 -13.45 -1.97 -2.82
C LEU A 49 -14.77 -1.69 -2.10
N LEU A 50 -14.79 -0.73 -1.18
CA LEU A 50 -16.00 -0.31 -0.48
C LEU A 50 -17.00 0.37 -1.42
N GLN A 51 -16.53 1.22 -2.33
CA GLN A 51 -17.36 1.79 -3.41
C GLN A 51 -17.97 0.70 -4.30
N GLU A 52 -17.22 -0.37 -4.58
CA GLU A 52 -17.75 -1.49 -5.35
C GLU A 52 -18.83 -2.23 -4.55
N ILE A 53 -18.60 -2.50 -3.26
CA ILE A 53 -19.61 -3.09 -2.36
C ILE A 53 -20.89 -2.24 -2.35
N ALA A 54 -20.79 -0.91 -2.20
CA ALA A 54 -21.94 -0.01 -2.15
C ALA A 54 -22.81 -0.03 -3.43
N LYS A 55 -22.24 -0.38 -4.60
CA LYS A 55 -23.02 -0.52 -5.85
C LYS A 55 -23.98 -1.71 -5.84
N HIS A 56 -23.67 -2.74 -5.05
CA HIS A 56 -24.42 -4.00 -4.99
C HIS A 56 -25.47 -4.02 -3.87
N PHE A 57 -25.66 -2.91 -3.15
CA PHE A 57 -26.78 -2.77 -2.22
C PHE A 57 -28.09 -2.62 -3.00
N GLU A 58 -29.05 -3.52 -2.75
CA GLU A 58 -30.39 -3.49 -3.36
C GLU A 58 -31.14 -2.20 -2.98
N HIS A 59 -31.00 -1.78 -1.72
CA HIS A 59 -31.60 -0.57 -1.18
C HIS A 59 -30.49 0.35 -0.71
N LYS A 60 -30.40 1.55 -1.30
CA LYS A 60 -29.43 2.59 -0.93
C LYS A 60 -29.88 3.37 0.30
N SER A 61 -30.26 2.65 1.34
CA SER A 61 -30.88 3.18 2.56
C SER A 61 -30.75 2.16 3.70
N GLY A 62 -30.69 2.65 4.93
CA GLY A 62 -30.60 1.81 6.13
C GLY A 62 -29.19 1.77 6.70
N ASP A 63 -29.11 1.35 7.98
CA ASP A 63 -27.92 1.45 8.81
C ASP A 63 -26.67 0.82 8.17
N ASP A 64 -26.81 -0.36 7.56
CA ASP A 64 -25.69 -1.05 6.89
C ASP A 64 -25.14 -0.27 5.70
N TYR A 65 -26.00 0.39 4.92
CA TYR A 65 -25.58 1.20 3.79
C TYR A 65 -24.87 2.48 4.26
N GLU A 66 -25.38 3.11 5.32
CA GLU A 66 -24.76 4.30 5.94
C GLU A 66 -23.37 3.99 6.50
N VAL A 67 -23.20 2.85 7.18
CA VAL A 67 -21.90 2.37 7.66
C VAL A 67 -20.90 2.20 6.51
N VAL A 68 -21.34 1.65 5.37
CA VAL A 68 -20.48 1.51 4.20
C VAL A 68 -20.10 2.87 3.62
N LEU A 69 -21.02 3.84 3.58
CA LEU A 69 -20.72 5.20 3.11
C LEU A 69 -19.70 5.90 4.02
N GLU A 70 -19.85 5.80 5.33
CA GLU A 70 -18.90 6.35 6.30
C GLU A 70 -17.50 5.71 6.14
N ALA A 71 -17.45 4.39 5.93
CA ALA A 71 -16.21 3.68 5.66
C ALA A 71 -15.55 4.14 4.35
N ILE A 72 -16.34 4.39 3.29
CA ILE A 72 -15.83 4.93 2.02
C ILE A 72 -15.20 6.30 2.24
N ASP A 73 -15.89 7.20 2.93
CA ASP A 73 -15.41 8.56 3.17
C ASP A 73 -14.11 8.54 3.98
N THR A 74 -14.10 7.78 5.08
CA THR A 74 -12.92 7.60 5.94
C THR A 74 -11.72 7.07 5.15
N MET A 75 -11.91 6.01 4.38
CA MET A 75 -10.81 5.40 3.61
C MET A 75 -10.36 6.28 2.43
N THR A 76 -11.25 7.10 1.89
CA THR A 76 -10.89 8.12 0.88
C THR A 76 -10.01 9.20 1.50
N CYS A 77 -10.35 9.67 2.71
CA CYS A 77 -9.53 10.62 3.47
C CYS A 77 -8.15 10.06 3.79
N VAL A 78 -8.06 8.80 4.24
CA VAL A 78 -6.78 8.12 4.49
C VAL A 78 -5.94 8.04 3.21
N ALA A 79 -6.52 7.62 2.09
CA ALA A 79 -5.82 7.53 0.82
C ALA A 79 -5.33 8.89 0.32
N TRP A 80 -6.16 9.93 0.46
CA TRP A 80 -5.79 11.30 0.13
C TRP A 80 -4.62 11.78 0.99
N TYR A 81 -4.68 11.57 2.31
CA TYR A 81 -3.64 12.00 3.24
C TYR A 81 -2.29 11.34 2.94
N ILE A 82 -2.29 10.02 2.69
CA ILE A 82 -1.07 9.28 2.31
C ILE A 82 -0.46 9.85 1.02
N ASN A 83 -1.30 10.10 0.01
CA ASN A 83 -0.86 10.67 -1.27
C ASN A 83 -0.32 12.10 -1.10
N ASP A 84 -0.95 12.91 -0.26
CA ASP A 84 -0.51 14.27 0.03
C ASP A 84 0.84 14.29 0.76
N MET A 85 1.01 13.44 1.78
CA MET A 85 2.28 13.29 2.49
C MET A 85 3.40 12.81 1.56
N LYS A 86 3.11 11.88 0.66
CA LYS A 86 4.07 11.44 -0.38
C LYS A 86 4.47 12.61 -1.28
N ARG A 87 3.50 13.38 -1.78
CA ARG A 87 3.75 14.54 -2.64
C ARG A 87 4.63 15.58 -1.93
N LYS A 88 4.31 15.92 -0.68
CA LYS A 88 5.09 16.86 0.15
C LYS A 88 6.51 16.37 0.36
N HIS A 89 6.70 15.10 0.67
CA HIS A 89 8.03 14.51 0.83
C HIS A 89 8.86 14.58 -0.47
N GLU A 90 8.26 14.26 -1.62
CA GLU A 90 8.91 14.35 -2.93
C GLU A 90 9.27 15.79 -3.33
N HIS A 91 8.46 16.78 -2.93
CA HIS A 91 8.81 18.20 -3.12
C HIS A 91 9.95 18.62 -2.21
N ALA A 92 9.94 18.23 -0.93
CA ALA A 92 11.00 18.56 0.01
C ALA A 92 12.35 18.00 -0.44
N ILE A 93 12.39 16.76 -0.95
CA ILE A 93 13.62 16.17 -1.49
C ILE A 93 14.13 16.96 -2.70
N ARG A 94 13.25 17.36 -3.63
CA ARG A 94 13.65 18.11 -4.83
C ARG A 94 14.18 19.50 -4.54
N GLN A 95 13.78 20.12 -3.44
CA GLN A 95 14.27 21.45 -3.04
C GLN A 95 15.62 21.39 -2.31
N GLN A 96 16.08 20.21 -1.91
CA GLN A 96 17.37 19.99 -1.24
C GLN A 96 18.52 19.60 -2.19
N VAL A 97 18.23 19.52 -3.49
CA VAL A 97 19.18 19.22 -4.58
C VAL A 97 19.30 20.45 -5.47
#